data_AF-A0A1W2LI50-F1
#
_entry.id   AF-A0A1W2LI50-F1
#
_cell.length_a   1.000
_cell.length_b   1.000
_cell.length_c   1.000
_cell.angle_alpha   90.00
_cell.angle_beta   90.00
_cell.angle_gamma   90.00
#
_symmetry.space_group_name_H-M   'P 1'
#
loop_
_entity.id
_entity.type
_entity.pdbx_description
1 polymer ?
#
loop_
_entity_poly.entity_id
_entity_poly.type
_entity_poly.pdbx_seq_one_letter_code
_entity_poly.pdbx_strand_id
1 'polypeptide(L)'
;MAAPAEEERGEPLDSAEQNRLWVRIANVVALNVPTDWAQVMLTYRVIGGYTELVVMVRRDSDGGLQLWDPPEQIPLLLAELRSGMYRPGRGTWFQAVAHVPYDLSAEYEYTWDDEPAWDGEPPAAEFAAELTAFPRDPARIPDWLNERLAAGRPAGGDEDPEAVAKEALDVAAELELDPARYRVGEVADGAWCLVSEEGGWAVFQAQGENRLEEVVFDTARKALRYFVGHLYLNQAEFRGELPPDAKRPTEDWPIQPVGGDVGLQLYGGKRVATLPPGTEMDRYGAPSGNTLYAARTEFTHRSQPAEEQRFEYHVYRTLRPVRAIVGSPIPWYDQAGGGTAYVLERSIAELLADGSLVEIPQATTQPPPPRT
;
A
#
# COMPACT_ATOMS: atom_id res chain seq x y z
N MET A 1 3.44 -0.78 18.48
CA MET A 1 3.06 0.35 19.38
C MET A 1 4.35 0.99 19.88
N ALA A 2 4.46 2.32 19.86
CA ALA A 2 5.64 3.02 20.38
C ALA A 2 5.72 2.88 21.91
N ALA A 3 6.91 2.62 22.45
CA ALA A 3 7.11 2.49 23.89
C ALA A 3 7.07 3.89 24.57
N PRO A 4 6.50 4.01 25.78
CA PRO A 4 6.44 5.28 26.52
C PRO A 4 7.85 5.78 26.91
N ALA A 5 7.99 7.09 27.12
CA ALA A 5 9.25 7.74 27.53
C ALA A 5 9.77 7.18 28.87
N GLU A 6 11.10 7.19 29.10
CA GLU A 6 11.74 6.61 30.29
C GLU A 6 11.17 7.12 31.62
N GLU A 7 10.69 8.38 31.66
CA GLU A 7 10.14 9.02 32.87
C GLU A 7 8.71 8.53 33.24
N GLU A 8 7.99 7.87 32.32
CA GLU A 8 6.65 7.33 32.56
C GLU A 8 6.63 5.82 32.85
N ARG A 9 7.80 5.15 32.80
CA ARG A 9 7.88 3.71 33.04
C ARG A 9 7.89 3.44 34.53
N GLY A 10 6.83 2.76 35.00
CA GLY A 10 6.74 2.25 36.36
C GLY A 10 7.88 1.29 36.72
N GLU A 11 7.95 0.88 37.99
CA GLU A 11 8.95 -0.09 38.44
C GLU A 11 8.90 -1.37 37.59
N PRO A 12 10.05 -1.96 37.23
CA PRO A 12 10.07 -3.20 36.45
C PRO A 12 9.31 -4.31 37.17
N LEU A 13 8.54 -5.09 36.39
CA LEU A 13 7.69 -6.14 36.92
C LEU A 13 8.48 -7.13 37.78
N ASP A 14 7.95 -7.42 38.96
CA ASP A 14 8.45 -8.49 39.79
C ASP A 14 8.04 -9.87 39.23
N SER A 15 8.56 -10.96 39.83
CA SER A 15 8.25 -12.32 39.37
C SER A 15 6.77 -12.68 39.50
N ALA A 16 6.05 -12.12 40.49
CA ALA A 16 4.64 -12.39 40.69
C ALA A 16 3.77 -11.67 39.66
N GLU A 17 4.15 -10.46 39.24
CA GLU A 17 3.50 -9.69 38.19
C GLU A 17 3.75 -10.29 36.79
N GLN A 18 4.99 -10.72 36.52
CA GLN A 18 5.32 -11.49 35.32
C GLN A 18 4.46 -12.77 35.25
N ASN A 19 4.37 -13.53 36.35
CA ASN A 19 3.54 -14.72 36.41
C ASN A 19 2.03 -14.41 36.21
N ARG A 20 1.54 -13.28 36.73
CA ARG A 20 0.16 -12.84 36.48
C ARG A 20 -0.12 -12.61 34.99
N LEU A 21 0.84 -12.06 34.24
CA LEU A 21 0.71 -11.90 32.78
C LEU A 21 0.70 -13.26 32.07
N TRP A 22 1.56 -14.20 32.45
CA TRP A 22 1.54 -15.55 31.90
C TRP A 22 0.23 -16.30 32.18
N VAL A 23 -0.32 -16.18 33.39
CA VAL A 23 -1.64 -16.74 33.72
C VAL A 23 -2.73 -16.12 32.83
N ARG A 24 -2.67 -14.81 32.55
CA ARG A 24 -3.60 -14.16 31.60
C ARG A 24 -3.43 -14.71 30.19
N ILE A 25 -2.20 -14.86 29.71
CA ILE A 25 -1.90 -15.45 28.39
C ILE A 25 -2.46 -16.88 28.31
N ALA A 26 -2.16 -17.73 29.30
CA ALA A 26 -2.64 -19.10 29.35
C ALA A 26 -4.17 -19.20 29.37
N ASN A 27 -4.86 -18.30 30.08
CA ASN A 27 -6.32 -18.22 30.05
C ASN A 27 -6.87 -17.82 28.67
N VAL A 28 -6.24 -16.86 27.98
CA VAL A 28 -6.64 -16.49 26.61
C VAL A 28 -6.44 -17.67 25.65
N VAL A 29 -5.33 -18.41 25.79
CA VAL A 29 -5.08 -19.64 25.04
C VAL A 29 -6.20 -20.66 25.30
N ALA A 30 -6.48 -20.99 26.55
CA ALA A 30 -7.49 -21.98 26.94
C ALA A 30 -8.89 -21.66 26.39
N LEU A 31 -9.24 -20.37 26.28
CA LEU A 31 -10.54 -19.93 25.80
C LEU A 31 -10.70 -19.96 24.28
N ASN A 32 -9.60 -20.01 23.51
CA ASN A 32 -9.64 -19.81 22.05
C ASN A 32 -8.93 -20.91 21.25
N VAL A 33 -8.15 -21.77 21.90
CA VAL A 33 -7.49 -22.90 21.26
C VAL A 33 -8.52 -23.91 20.72
N PRO A 34 -8.26 -24.60 19.59
CA PRO A 34 -9.15 -25.65 19.08
C PRO A 34 -9.42 -26.74 20.12
N THR A 35 -10.58 -27.41 20.04
CA THR A 35 -11.00 -28.41 21.05
C THR A 35 -10.09 -29.62 21.19
N ASP A 36 -9.35 -29.98 20.14
CA ASP A 36 -8.41 -31.11 20.14
C ASP A 36 -6.97 -30.59 20.33
N TRP A 37 -6.56 -30.44 21.58
CA TRP A 37 -5.23 -29.93 21.91
C TRP A 37 -4.70 -30.55 23.22
N ALA A 38 -3.39 -30.77 23.26
CA ALA A 38 -2.65 -31.24 24.43
C ALA A 38 -1.64 -30.19 24.93
N GLN A 39 -1.07 -29.40 24.01
CA GLN A 39 -0.05 -28.41 24.32
C GLN A 39 -0.05 -27.29 23.28
N VAL A 40 0.20 -26.06 23.74
CA VAL A 40 0.47 -24.90 22.87
C VAL A 40 1.92 -24.47 23.03
N MET A 41 2.60 -24.27 21.91
CA MET A 41 3.99 -23.82 21.84
C MET A 41 4.01 -22.45 21.16
N LEU A 42 4.52 -21.46 21.86
CA LEU A 42 4.54 -20.07 21.42
C LEU A 42 5.98 -19.61 21.26
N THR A 43 6.32 -19.08 20.10
CA THR A 43 7.60 -18.41 19.83
C THR A 43 7.29 -16.98 19.45
N TYR A 44 7.67 -16.05 20.32
CA TYR A 44 7.50 -14.62 20.12
C TYR A 44 8.87 -13.97 19.98
N ARG A 45 9.13 -13.34 18.83
CA ARG A 45 10.39 -12.64 18.52
C ARG A 45 10.07 -11.19 18.17
N VAL A 46 10.85 -10.25 18.70
CA VAL A 46 10.56 -8.82 18.53
C VAL A 46 11.82 -7.96 18.60
N ILE A 47 11.92 -7.02 17.66
CA ILE A 47 12.96 -5.99 17.59
C ILE A 47 12.32 -4.68 17.13
N GLY A 48 12.42 -3.62 17.93
CA GLY A 48 11.74 -2.36 17.63
C GLY A 48 10.22 -2.56 17.49
N GLY A 49 9.68 -2.20 16.33
CA GLY A 49 8.30 -2.45 15.90
C GLY A 49 8.09 -3.73 15.09
N TYR A 50 9.15 -4.44 14.68
CA TYR A 50 9.04 -5.71 13.96
C TYR A 50 8.77 -6.86 14.93
N THR A 51 7.70 -7.61 14.68
CA THR A 51 7.21 -8.67 15.58
C THR A 51 6.84 -9.91 14.79
N GLU A 52 7.30 -11.07 15.26
CA GLU A 52 6.89 -12.38 14.77
C GLU A 52 6.31 -13.19 15.93
N LEU A 53 5.13 -13.75 15.73
CA LEU A 53 4.48 -14.64 16.67
C LEU A 53 4.05 -15.91 15.95
N VAL A 54 4.73 -17.02 16.26
CA VAL A 54 4.41 -18.34 15.73
C VAL A 54 3.84 -19.16 16.87
N VAL A 55 2.62 -19.67 16.69
CA VAL A 55 1.96 -20.51 17.70
C VAL A 55 1.59 -21.85 17.08
N MET A 56 2.14 -22.91 17.65
CA MET A 56 1.85 -24.29 17.25
C MET A 56 1.00 -24.95 18.32
N VAL A 57 -0.05 -25.63 17.91
CA VAL A 57 -0.89 -26.46 18.77
C VAL A 57 -0.61 -27.92 18.47
N ARG A 58 -0.27 -28.68 19.51
CA ARG A 58 -0.17 -30.13 19.44
C ARG A 58 -1.55 -30.72 19.73
N ARG A 59 -2.09 -31.51 18.81
CA ARG A 59 -3.37 -32.21 19.00
C ARG A 59 -3.24 -33.35 20.00
N ASP A 60 -4.29 -33.59 20.79
CA ASP A 60 -4.35 -34.69 21.75
C ASP A 60 -4.61 -36.03 21.03
N SER A 61 -5.44 -35.99 19.98
CA SER A 61 -5.88 -37.17 19.24
C SER A 61 -4.77 -37.97 18.54
N ASP A 62 -3.86 -37.28 17.85
CA ASP A 62 -2.81 -37.89 17.01
C ASP A 62 -1.40 -37.37 17.32
N GLY A 63 -1.26 -36.39 18.22
CA GLY A 63 0.00 -35.75 18.55
C GLY A 63 0.57 -34.84 17.47
N GLY A 64 -0.18 -34.60 16.38
CA GLY A 64 0.24 -33.77 15.25
C GLY A 64 0.32 -32.29 15.62
N LEU A 65 1.22 -31.57 14.96
CA LEU A 65 1.41 -30.13 15.14
C LEU A 65 0.64 -29.36 14.08
N GLN A 66 -0.03 -28.29 14.50
CA GLN A 66 -0.76 -27.39 13.63
C GLN A 66 -0.45 -25.93 13.98
N LEU A 67 -0.21 -25.10 12.96
CA LEU A 67 -0.12 -23.66 13.13
C LEU A 67 -1.50 -23.11 13.53
N TRP A 68 -1.52 -22.30 14.57
CA TRP A 68 -2.71 -21.66 15.09
C TRP A 68 -2.52 -20.14 15.11
N ASP A 69 -3.55 -19.42 14.67
CA ASP A 69 -3.58 -17.96 14.70
C ASP A 69 -4.18 -17.50 16.04
N PRO A 70 -3.37 -16.97 16.98
CA PRO A 70 -3.83 -16.58 18.29
C PRO A 70 -4.63 -15.27 18.25
N PRO A 71 -5.60 -15.07 19.17
CA PRO A 71 -6.26 -13.79 19.34
C PRO A 71 -5.29 -12.63 19.62
N GLU A 72 -5.62 -11.41 19.16
CA GLU A 72 -4.77 -10.21 19.32
C GLU A 72 -4.40 -9.88 20.78
N GLN A 73 -5.15 -10.38 21.77
CA GLN A 73 -4.80 -10.18 23.18
C GLN A 73 -3.46 -10.83 23.55
N ILE A 74 -3.06 -11.93 22.91
CA ILE A 74 -1.81 -12.63 23.21
C ILE A 74 -0.58 -11.77 22.89
N PRO A 75 -0.38 -11.26 21.66
CA PRO A 75 0.76 -10.39 21.36
C PRO A 75 0.75 -9.09 22.19
N LEU A 76 -0.42 -8.55 22.53
CA LEU A 76 -0.52 -7.37 23.41
C LEU A 76 -0.01 -7.66 24.83
N LEU A 77 -0.37 -8.81 25.42
CA LEU A 77 0.11 -9.23 26.74
C LEU A 77 1.61 -9.53 26.73
N LEU A 78 2.14 -10.11 25.65
CA LEU A 78 3.58 -10.34 25.48
C LEU A 78 4.36 -9.02 25.35
N ALA A 79 3.81 -8.04 24.64
CA ALA A 79 4.38 -6.70 24.56
C ALA A 79 4.35 -5.97 25.92
N GLU A 80 3.27 -6.11 26.70
CA GLU A 80 3.16 -5.61 28.07
C GLU A 80 4.24 -6.24 28.97
N LEU A 81 4.37 -7.57 28.91
CA LEU A 81 5.38 -8.32 29.65
C LEU A 81 6.80 -7.87 29.28
N ARG A 82 7.08 -7.72 27.99
CA ARG A 82 8.38 -7.26 27.49
C ARG A 82 8.72 -5.86 27.99
N SER A 83 7.76 -4.95 27.92
CA SER A 83 7.93 -3.57 28.36
C SER A 83 8.17 -3.52 29.87
N GLY A 84 7.39 -4.26 30.65
CA GLY A 84 7.54 -4.32 32.10
C GLY A 84 8.80 -5.04 32.59
N MET A 85 9.40 -5.90 31.76
CA MET A 85 10.67 -6.56 32.08
C MET A 85 11.91 -5.74 31.70
N TYR A 86 11.73 -4.56 31.10
CA TYR A 86 12.83 -3.65 30.83
C TYR A 86 13.59 -3.27 32.10
N ARG A 87 14.92 -3.25 32.00
CA ARG A 87 15.81 -2.78 33.06
C ARG A 87 16.67 -1.65 32.50
N PRO A 88 16.68 -0.46 33.13
CA PRO A 88 17.53 0.65 32.71
C PRO A 88 18.99 0.24 32.52
N GLY A 89 19.61 0.63 31.40
CA GLY A 89 20.98 0.26 31.02
C GLY A 89 21.20 -1.22 30.64
N ARG A 90 20.26 -2.12 30.91
CA ARG A 90 20.37 -3.55 30.53
C ARG A 90 19.55 -3.90 29.28
N GLY A 91 18.43 -3.22 29.07
CA GLY A 91 17.47 -3.53 28.01
C GLY A 91 16.38 -4.50 28.46
N THR A 92 15.71 -5.09 27.48
CA THR A 92 14.73 -6.18 27.65
C THR A 92 15.06 -7.32 26.68
N TRP A 93 14.38 -8.45 26.80
CA TRP A 93 14.59 -9.63 25.96
C TRP A 93 14.10 -9.44 24.51
N PHE A 94 14.63 -10.26 23.60
CA PHE A 94 14.30 -10.25 22.15
C PHE A 94 13.40 -11.40 21.72
N GLN A 95 13.41 -12.50 22.48
CA GLN A 95 12.56 -13.65 22.23
C GLN A 95 11.97 -14.19 23.53
N ALA A 96 10.73 -14.65 23.47
CA ALA A 96 10.11 -15.48 24.48
C ALA A 96 9.60 -16.77 23.82
N VAL A 97 10.02 -17.92 24.36
CA VAL A 97 9.45 -19.22 24.00
C VAL A 97 8.64 -19.71 25.18
N ALA A 98 7.41 -20.14 24.95
CA ALA A 98 6.54 -20.63 26.00
C ALA A 98 5.78 -21.90 25.59
N HIS A 99 5.67 -22.82 26.54
CA HIS A 99 4.92 -24.05 26.41
C HIS A 99 3.77 -24.01 27.43
N VAL A 100 2.53 -24.12 26.95
CA VAL A 100 1.33 -24.15 27.78
C VAL A 100 0.71 -25.54 27.63
N PRO A 101 0.86 -26.43 28.64
CA PRO A 101 0.19 -27.71 28.65
C PRO A 101 -1.30 -27.54 28.98
N TYR A 102 -2.06 -28.63 28.88
CA TYR A 102 -3.49 -28.65 29.18
C TYR A 102 -3.87 -28.18 30.59
N ASP A 103 -2.97 -28.35 31.58
CA ASP A 103 -3.15 -27.88 32.96
C ASP A 103 -2.86 -26.37 33.15
N LEU A 104 -2.49 -25.68 32.08
CA LEU A 104 -2.19 -24.25 32.01
C LEU A 104 -1.00 -23.80 32.85
N SER A 105 -0.13 -24.72 33.31
CA SER A 105 1.14 -24.35 33.91
C SER A 105 2.12 -23.91 32.81
N ALA A 106 2.04 -22.65 32.41
CA ALA A 106 2.91 -22.10 31.37
C ALA A 106 4.38 -22.17 31.81
N GLU A 107 5.20 -22.86 31.02
CA GLU A 107 6.66 -22.85 31.10
C GLU A 107 7.20 -21.88 30.04
N TYR A 108 8.21 -21.09 30.36
CA TYR A 108 8.70 -20.05 29.45
C TYR A 108 10.19 -19.75 29.65
N GLU A 109 10.84 -19.36 28.55
CA GLU A 109 12.24 -18.97 28.50
C GLU A 109 12.39 -17.68 27.68
N TYR A 110 13.39 -16.88 28.02
CA TYR A 110 13.68 -15.61 27.36
C TYR A 110 15.09 -15.58 26.81
N THR A 111 15.23 -15.11 25.57
CA THR A 111 16.55 -14.81 24.98
C THR A 111 16.82 -13.32 25.09
N TRP A 112 17.85 -12.97 25.87
CA TRP A 112 18.17 -11.57 26.18
C TRP A 112 19.25 -10.96 25.30
N ASP A 113 20.21 -11.79 24.89
CA ASP A 113 21.46 -11.32 24.29
C ASP A 113 21.81 -12.03 22.98
N ASP A 114 21.29 -13.23 22.74
CA ASP A 114 21.50 -13.91 21.45
C ASP A 114 20.53 -13.38 20.39
N GLU A 115 20.99 -13.39 19.13
CA GLU A 115 20.15 -13.01 18.00
C GLU A 115 19.03 -14.04 17.81
N PRO A 116 17.75 -13.62 17.79
CA PRO A 116 16.66 -14.53 17.47
C PRO A 116 16.82 -15.09 16.06
N ALA A 117 16.50 -16.36 15.87
CA ALA A 117 16.43 -16.94 14.54
C ALA A 117 15.15 -16.42 13.86
N TRP A 118 15.24 -15.31 13.14
CA TRP A 118 14.09 -14.68 12.47
C TRP A 118 13.57 -15.52 11.30
N ASP A 119 12.25 -15.54 11.08
CA ASP A 119 11.68 -16.18 9.88
C ASP A 119 11.79 -15.24 8.66
N GLY A 120 11.64 -13.93 8.87
CA GLY A 120 11.85 -12.88 7.89
C GLY A 120 12.94 -11.89 8.31
N GLU A 121 13.59 -11.25 7.33
CA GLU A 121 14.67 -10.28 7.61
C GLU A 121 14.10 -8.98 8.21
N PRO A 122 14.43 -8.61 9.47
CA PRO A 122 13.90 -7.40 10.09
C PRO A 122 14.42 -6.14 9.40
N PRO A 123 13.59 -5.10 9.20
CA PRO A 123 14.05 -3.85 8.61
C PRO A 123 15.16 -3.17 9.44
N ALA A 124 16.18 -2.63 8.75
CA ALA A 124 17.34 -2.01 9.40
C ALA A 124 17.00 -0.89 10.43
N ALA A 125 15.90 -0.17 10.22
CA ALA A 125 15.46 0.90 11.13
C ALA A 125 15.02 0.35 12.51
N GLU A 126 14.59 -0.91 12.57
CA GLU A 126 14.02 -1.51 13.78
C GLU A 126 15.09 -1.81 14.84
N PHE A 127 16.33 -2.10 14.43
CA PHE A 127 17.45 -2.26 15.35
C PHE A 127 17.78 -0.95 16.08
N ALA A 128 17.65 0.20 15.40
CA ALA A 128 17.85 1.51 16.01
C ALA A 128 16.65 1.94 16.87
N ALA A 129 15.43 1.67 16.39
CA ALA A 129 14.21 1.88 17.14
C ALA A 129 14.20 1.06 18.45
N GLU A 130 14.76 -0.15 18.42
CA GLU A 130 14.93 -0.99 19.60
C GLU A 130 15.76 -0.31 20.68
N LEU A 131 16.94 0.22 20.36
CA LEU A 131 17.78 0.90 21.36
C LEU A 131 17.18 2.24 21.81
N THR A 132 16.33 2.85 20.98
CA THR A 132 15.57 4.03 21.37
C THR A 132 14.48 3.67 22.37
N ALA A 133 13.76 2.57 22.13
CA ALA A 133 12.68 2.10 22.98
C ALA A 133 13.19 1.41 24.26
N PHE A 134 14.27 0.64 24.19
CA PHE A 134 14.84 -0.10 25.32
C PHE A 134 16.35 0.17 25.42
N PRO A 135 16.74 1.37 25.91
CA PRO A 135 18.14 1.76 26.01
C PRO A 135 18.97 0.75 26.80
N ARG A 136 20.14 0.42 26.23
CA ARG A 136 21.16 -0.44 26.82
C ARG A 136 22.45 0.35 26.98
N ASP A 137 23.16 0.11 28.06
CA ASP A 137 24.53 0.57 28.25
C ASP A 137 25.39 0.02 27.10
N PRO A 138 26.36 0.78 26.58
CA PRO A 138 27.17 0.35 25.44
C PRO A 138 27.81 -1.05 25.61
N ALA A 139 28.22 -1.39 26.84
CA ALA A 139 28.81 -2.70 27.17
C ALA A 139 27.79 -3.85 27.27
N ARG A 140 26.48 -3.57 27.20
CA ARG A 140 25.36 -4.52 27.27
C ARG A 140 24.63 -4.66 25.94
N ILE A 141 25.05 -3.93 24.91
CA ILE A 141 24.56 -4.11 23.54
C ILE A 141 25.28 -5.35 22.98
N PRO A 142 24.55 -6.42 22.60
CA PRO A 142 25.17 -7.60 22.01
C PRO A 142 25.91 -7.29 20.70
N ASP A 143 26.96 -8.06 20.41
CA ASP A 143 27.81 -7.84 19.24
C ASP A 143 27.01 -7.89 17.94
N TRP A 144 26.13 -8.88 17.78
CA TRP A 144 25.25 -8.99 16.61
C TRP A 144 24.38 -7.73 16.40
N LEU A 145 23.90 -7.11 17.48
CA LEU A 145 23.07 -5.91 17.37
C LEU A 145 23.90 -4.70 16.96
N ASN A 146 25.15 -4.59 17.46
CA ASN A 146 26.10 -3.59 16.99
C ASN A 146 26.44 -3.79 15.50
N GLU A 147 26.63 -5.03 15.06
CA GLU A 147 26.88 -5.36 13.65
C GLU A 147 25.69 -4.99 12.76
N ARG A 148 24.47 -5.36 13.15
CA ARG A 148 23.23 -4.97 12.45
C ARG A 148 23.04 -3.44 12.40
N LEU A 149 23.36 -2.74 13.49
CA LEU A 149 23.33 -1.28 13.54
C LEU A 149 24.41 -0.64 12.68
N ALA A 150 25.61 -1.22 12.60
CA ALA A 150 26.66 -0.74 11.73
C ALA A 150 26.30 -0.93 10.24
N ALA A 151 25.67 -2.08 9.91
CA ALA A 151 25.14 -2.34 8.57
C ALA A 151 23.91 -1.47 8.23
N GLY A 152 23.12 -1.10 9.25
CA GLY A 152 21.89 -0.32 9.13
C GLY A 152 22.06 1.20 9.29
N ARG A 153 23.19 1.67 9.87
CA ARG A 153 23.53 3.09 9.92
C ARG A 153 23.64 3.57 8.47
N PRO A 154 22.83 4.55 8.04
CA PRO A 154 23.22 5.32 6.88
C PRO A 154 24.58 5.95 7.21
N ALA A 155 25.47 6.03 6.23
CA ALA A 155 26.63 6.90 6.35
C ALA A 155 26.09 8.33 6.49
N GLY A 156 25.88 8.78 7.73
CA GLY A 156 25.27 10.07 8.00
C GLY A 156 26.21 11.19 7.58
N GLY A 157 25.78 12.00 6.61
CA GLY A 157 26.32 13.34 6.37
C GLY A 157 27.26 13.54 5.19
N ASP A 158 27.58 12.48 4.43
CA ASP A 158 28.40 12.54 3.20
C ASP A 158 27.92 11.49 2.18
N GLU A 159 26.60 11.28 2.06
CA GLU A 159 26.08 10.48 0.94
C GLU A 159 26.16 11.34 -0.33
N ASP A 160 27.22 11.12 -1.09
CA ASP A 160 27.50 11.74 -2.38
C ASP A 160 26.23 11.72 -3.26
N PRO A 161 25.65 12.88 -3.59
CA PRO A 161 24.46 12.93 -4.42
C PRO A 161 24.64 12.23 -5.77
N GLU A 162 25.87 12.18 -6.29
CA GLU A 162 26.17 11.44 -7.52
C GLU A 162 26.05 9.92 -7.31
N ALA A 163 26.44 9.40 -6.15
CA ALA A 163 26.31 7.98 -5.83
C ALA A 163 24.83 7.57 -5.69
N VAL A 164 24.01 8.39 -5.04
CA VAL A 164 22.56 8.17 -4.91
C VAL A 164 21.88 8.28 -6.27
N ALA A 165 22.28 9.26 -7.07
CA ALA A 165 21.78 9.41 -8.43
C ALA A 165 22.10 8.19 -9.29
N LYS A 166 23.34 7.68 -9.19
CA LYS A 166 23.76 6.47 -9.87
C LYS A 166 22.94 5.26 -9.43
N GLU A 167 22.73 5.05 -8.13
CA GLU A 167 21.94 3.93 -7.62
C GLU A 167 20.49 3.98 -8.12
N ALA A 168 19.85 5.16 -8.08
CA ALA A 168 18.51 5.37 -8.63
C ALA A 168 18.44 5.06 -10.13
N LEU A 169 19.45 5.50 -10.89
CA LEU A 169 19.55 5.26 -12.32
C LEU A 169 19.81 3.79 -12.65
N ASP A 170 20.66 3.10 -11.88
CA ASP A 170 20.96 1.68 -12.04
C ASP A 170 19.70 0.83 -11.81
N VAL A 171 18.92 1.13 -10.77
CA VAL A 171 17.64 0.46 -10.51
C VAL A 171 16.61 0.77 -11.62
N ALA A 172 16.49 2.03 -12.04
CA ALA A 172 15.57 2.37 -13.13
C ALA A 172 15.95 1.69 -14.46
N ALA A 173 17.25 1.52 -14.72
CA ALA A 173 17.77 0.79 -15.86
C ALA A 173 17.50 -0.72 -15.76
N GLU A 174 17.69 -1.34 -14.59
CA GLU A 174 17.33 -2.74 -14.33
C GLU A 174 15.83 -2.98 -14.52
N LEU A 175 15.01 -1.99 -14.11
CA LEU A 175 13.57 -2.00 -14.34
C LEU A 175 13.19 -1.64 -15.78
N GLU A 176 14.12 -1.34 -16.69
CA GLU A 176 13.90 -0.99 -18.10
C GLU A 176 12.93 0.21 -18.29
N LEU A 177 12.96 1.19 -17.39
CA LEU A 177 12.04 2.33 -17.40
C LEU A 177 12.40 3.37 -18.46
N ASP A 178 11.39 4.07 -18.99
CA ASP A 178 11.57 5.19 -19.92
C ASP A 178 12.23 6.39 -19.19
N PRO A 179 13.45 6.79 -19.57
CA PRO A 179 14.13 7.91 -18.96
C PRO A 179 13.38 9.23 -19.11
N ALA A 180 12.40 9.37 -20.00
CA ALA A 180 11.59 10.58 -20.11
C ALA A 180 10.65 10.79 -18.90
N ARG A 181 10.33 9.73 -18.16
CA ARG A 181 9.30 9.75 -17.11
C ARG A 181 9.84 10.01 -15.69
N TYR A 182 11.15 9.98 -15.50
CA TYR A 182 11.77 10.23 -14.20
C TYR A 182 13.04 11.08 -14.31
N ARG A 183 13.42 11.79 -13.25
CA ARG A 183 14.69 12.53 -13.15
C ARG A 183 15.34 12.35 -11.80
N VAL A 184 16.66 12.38 -11.78
CA VAL A 184 17.45 12.32 -10.55
C VAL A 184 18.53 13.39 -10.59
N GLY A 185 18.62 14.21 -9.54
CA GLY A 185 19.55 15.34 -9.42
C GLY A 185 19.09 16.62 -10.13
N GLU A 186 18.15 16.52 -11.05
CA GLU A 186 17.54 17.66 -11.75
C GLU A 186 16.01 17.51 -11.83
N VAL A 187 15.35 18.58 -12.27
CA VAL A 187 13.89 18.62 -12.44
C VAL A 187 13.57 18.73 -13.93
N ALA A 188 12.65 17.88 -14.41
CA ALA A 188 12.10 17.99 -15.76
C ALA A 188 10.57 17.89 -15.71
N ASP A 189 9.91 18.70 -16.53
CA ASP A 189 8.45 18.75 -16.58
C ASP A 189 7.82 17.39 -16.93
N GLY A 190 6.77 17.01 -16.22
CA GLY A 190 6.09 15.72 -16.35
C GLY A 190 6.84 14.53 -15.74
N ALA A 191 8.04 14.71 -15.19
CA ALA A 191 8.83 13.63 -14.62
C ALA A 191 8.63 13.47 -13.11
N TRP A 192 8.72 12.23 -12.65
CA TRP A 192 8.92 11.91 -11.22
C TRP A 192 10.38 12.19 -10.85
N CYS A 193 10.61 13.16 -9.98
CA CYS A 193 11.93 13.71 -9.69
C CYS A 193 12.42 13.29 -8.30
N LEU A 194 13.71 12.97 -8.18
CA LEU A 194 14.45 12.84 -6.93
C LEU A 194 15.58 13.88 -6.94
N VAL A 195 15.56 14.84 -6.02
CA VAL A 195 16.56 15.92 -5.98
C VAL A 195 17.14 16.10 -4.58
N SER A 196 18.42 16.45 -4.52
CA SER A 196 19.06 16.91 -3.28
C SER A 196 18.89 18.42 -3.18
N GLU A 197 18.46 18.91 -2.02
CA GLU A 197 18.26 20.33 -1.71
C GLU A 197 19.03 20.72 -0.44
N GLU A 198 19.08 22.02 -0.12
CA GLU A 198 19.75 22.49 1.10
C GLU A 198 19.10 21.87 2.34
N GLY A 199 19.80 20.93 2.97
CA GLY A 199 19.38 20.28 4.21
C GLY A 199 18.57 18.99 4.04
N GLY A 200 18.41 18.45 2.83
CA GLY A 200 17.70 17.19 2.64
C GLY A 200 17.48 16.77 1.19
N TRP A 201 16.48 15.92 1.00
CA TRP A 201 16.13 15.32 -0.28
C TRP A 201 14.63 15.45 -0.53
N ALA A 202 14.23 15.73 -1.75
CA ALA A 202 12.82 15.85 -2.14
C ALA A 202 12.49 14.88 -3.28
N VAL A 203 11.29 14.30 -3.19
CA VAL A 203 10.70 13.47 -4.26
C VAL A 203 9.33 14.02 -4.61
N PHE A 204 9.06 14.26 -5.89
CA PHE A 204 7.80 14.86 -6.35
C PHE A 204 7.56 14.64 -7.86
N GLN A 205 6.32 14.86 -8.31
CA GLN A 205 6.01 14.99 -9.73
C GLN A 205 6.11 16.45 -10.16
N ALA A 206 6.93 16.73 -11.16
CA ALA A 206 7.04 18.08 -11.73
C ALA A 206 5.90 18.36 -12.71
N GLN A 207 5.22 19.50 -12.55
CA GLN A 207 4.21 19.99 -13.49
C GLN A 207 4.36 21.51 -13.68
N GLY A 208 5.09 21.91 -14.71
CA GLY A 208 5.50 23.29 -14.93
C GLY A 208 6.32 23.82 -13.73
N GLU A 209 5.83 24.89 -13.10
CA GLU A 209 6.43 25.44 -11.87
C GLU A 209 5.92 24.77 -10.58
N ASN A 210 4.94 23.87 -10.69
CA ASN A 210 4.34 23.21 -9.53
C ASN A 210 5.01 21.86 -9.23
N ARG A 211 5.06 21.52 -7.94
CA ARG A 211 5.45 20.20 -7.44
C ARG A 211 4.22 19.50 -6.87
N LEU A 212 3.82 18.40 -7.49
CA LEU A 212 2.72 17.56 -7.00
C LEU A 212 3.27 16.40 -6.18
N GLU A 213 2.50 15.98 -5.18
CA GLU A 213 2.82 14.81 -4.32
C GLU A 213 4.21 14.88 -3.67
N GLU A 214 4.64 16.10 -3.33
CA GLU A 214 5.97 16.34 -2.78
C GLU A 214 6.14 15.76 -1.38
N VAL A 215 7.24 15.03 -1.20
CA VAL A 215 7.68 14.50 0.08
C VAL A 215 9.15 14.80 0.27
N VAL A 216 9.49 15.34 1.45
CA VAL A 216 10.85 15.72 1.83
C VAL A 216 11.40 14.75 2.87
N PHE A 217 12.68 14.43 2.76
CA PHE A 217 13.38 13.46 3.58
C PHE A 217 14.67 14.05 4.14
N ASP A 218 15.00 13.62 5.35
CA ASP A 218 16.24 13.94 6.07
C ASP A 218 17.45 13.11 5.57
N THR A 219 17.24 12.02 4.84
CA THR A 219 18.32 11.16 4.33
C THR A 219 18.09 10.68 2.89
N ALA A 220 19.20 10.50 2.15
CA ALA A 220 19.14 10.07 0.75
C ALA A 220 18.56 8.66 0.62
N ARG A 221 18.92 7.74 1.52
CA ARG A 221 18.36 6.37 1.55
C ARG A 221 16.83 6.34 1.66
N LYS A 222 16.21 7.19 2.49
CA LYS A 222 14.75 7.25 2.63
C LYS A 222 14.10 7.80 1.35
N ALA A 223 14.67 8.87 0.80
CA ALA A 223 14.22 9.44 -0.46
C ALA A 223 14.35 8.46 -1.63
N LEU A 224 15.49 7.78 -1.73
CA LEU A 224 15.77 6.77 -2.76
C LEU A 224 14.78 5.60 -2.67
N ARG A 225 14.54 5.06 -1.48
CA ARG A 225 13.57 3.97 -1.29
C ARG A 225 12.16 4.38 -1.67
N TYR A 226 11.76 5.60 -1.30
CA TYR A 226 10.45 6.14 -1.68
C TYR A 226 10.35 6.32 -3.19
N PHE A 227 11.36 6.93 -3.80
CA PHE A 227 11.46 7.13 -5.25
C PHE A 227 11.41 5.81 -6.02
N VAL A 228 12.30 4.87 -5.72
CA VAL A 228 12.36 3.54 -6.33
C VAL A 228 11.08 2.74 -6.08
N GLY A 229 10.52 2.82 -4.88
CA GLY A 229 9.25 2.17 -4.54
C GLY A 229 8.12 2.66 -5.43
N HIS A 230 8.02 3.97 -5.67
CA HIS A 230 7.03 4.55 -6.59
C HIS A 230 7.25 4.07 -8.04
N LEU A 231 8.51 4.02 -8.51
CA LEU A 231 8.85 3.52 -9.84
C LEU A 231 8.45 2.04 -10.01
N TYR A 232 8.73 1.20 -9.01
CA TYR A 232 8.39 -0.22 -9.03
C TYR A 232 6.88 -0.46 -9.04
N LEU A 233 6.15 0.22 -8.15
CA LEU A 233 4.68 0.07 -8.05
C LEU A 233 3.95 0.52 -9.32
N ASN A 234 4.54 1.47 -10.07
CA ASN A 234 4.00 2.01 -11.30
C ASN A 234 4.80 1.57 -12.54
N GLN A 235 5.56 0.48 -12.44
CA GLN A 235 6.54 0.05 -13.45
C GLN A 235 5.98 0.01 -14.87
N ALA A 236 4.76 -0.52 -15.06
CA ALA A 236 4.13 -0.58 -16.38
C ALA A 236 3.99 0.83 -17.00
N GLU A 237 3.52 1.80 -16.23
CA GLU A 237 3.43 3.19 -16.68
C GLU A 237 4.82 3.75 -17.00
N PHE A 238 5.79 3.56 -16.11
CA PHE A 238 7.15 4.09 -16.31
C PHE A 238 7.90 3.45 -17.48
N ARG A 239 7.59 2.21 -17.88
CA ARG A 239 8.12 1.60 -19.11
C ARG A 239 7.46 2.11 -20.40
N GLY A 240 6.45 2.96 -20.29
CA GLY A 240 5.54 3.23 -21.40
C GLY A 240 4.74 1.99 -21.81
N GLU A 241 4.71 0.95 -20.97
CA GLU A 241 3.87 -0.21 -21.18
C GLU A 241 2.43 0.21 -20.92
N LEU A 242 1.69 0.30 -22.02
CA LEU A 242 0.24 0.30 -21.97
C LEU A 242 -0.23 -0.89 -21.11
N PRO A 243 -1.22 -0.70 -20.21
CA PRO A 243 -1.82 -1.78 -19.42
C PRO A 243 -2.09 -3.03 -20.27
N PRO A 244 -2.11 -4.25 -19.71
CA PRO A 244 -2.35 -5.47 -20.49
C PRO A 244 -3.60 -5.36 -21.38
N ASP A 245 -4.63 -4.69 -20.88
CA ASP A 245 -5.85 -4.42 -21.62
C ASP A 245 -5.65 -3.39 -22.74
N ALA A 246 -4.82 -2.38 -22.57
CA ALA A 246 -4.59 -1.35 -23.58
C ALA A 246 -3.89 -1.87 -24.87
N LYS A 247 -3.21 -3.03 -24.82
CA LYS A 247 -2.69 -3.75 -26.01
C LYS A 247 -3.67 -4.78 -26.58
N ARG A 248 -4.81 -4.98 -25.93
CA ARG A 248 -5.80 -5.97 -26.30
C ARG A 248 -6.54 -5.55 -27.59
N PRO A 249 -6.70 -6.46 -28.58
CA PRO A 249 -7.56 -6.22 -29.73
C PRO A 249 -8.95 -5.76 -29.30
N THR A 250 -9.55 -4.82 -30.05
CA THR A 250 -10.85 -4.23 -29.71
C THR A 250 -11.92 -5.28 -29.42
N GLU A 251 -12.00 -6.34 -30.23
CA GLU A 251 -12.95 -7.44 -30.04
C GLU A 251 -12.82 -8.21 -28.72
N ASP A 252 -11.63 -8.26 -28.13
CA ASP A 252 -11.34 -9.07 -26.95
C ASP A 252 -11.63 -8.32 -25.63
N TRP A 253 -11.99 -7.03 -25.70
CA TRP A 253 -12.32 -6.25 -24.51
C TRP A 253 -13.56 -6.81 -23.80
N PRO A 254 -13.54 -6.87 -22.45
CA PRO A 254 -14.59 -7.53 -21.68
C PRO A 254 -15.94 -6.80 -21.69
N ILE A 255 -15.96 -5.56 -22.19
CA ILE A 255 -17.14 -4.71 -22.34
C ILE A 255 -17.09 -4.18 -23.76
N GLN A 256 -18.20 -4.22 -24.48
CA GLN A 256 -18.32 -3.69 -25.84
C GLN A 256 -19.41 -2.62 -25.90
N PRO A 257 -19.30 -1.63 -26.79
CA PRO A 257 -20.38 -0.70 -27.09
C PRO A 257 -21.64 -1.43 -27.56
N VAL A 258 -22.82 -1.01 -27.08
CA VAL A 258 -24.12 -1.59 -27.45
C VAL A 258 -25.05 -0.52 -28.00
N GLY A 259 -26.22 -0.93 -28.51
CA GLY A 259 -27.25 0.01 -28.95
C GLY A 259 -26.88 0.86 -30.16
N GLY A 260 -25.86 0.45 -30.93
CA GLY A 260 -25.34 1.18 -32.09
C GLY A 260 -24.25 2.19 -31.77
N ASP A 261 -23.75 2.23 -30.53
CA ASP A 261 -22.64 3.09 -30.15
C ASP A 261 -21.35 2.78 -30.92
N VAL A 262 -20.53 3.82 -31.11
CA VAL A 262 -19.26 3.71 -31.82
C VAL A 262 -18.29 2.74 -31.13
N GLY A 263 -17.59 1.95 -31.94
CA GLY A 263 -16.71 0.89 -31.45
C GLY A 263 -15.47 1.40 -30.70
N LEU A 264 -14.87 0.52 -29.88
CA LEU A 264 -13.73 0.86 -29.02
C LEU A 264 -12.45 1.30 -29.77
N GLN A 265 -12.39 1.08 -31.08
CA GLN A 265 -11.28 1.55 -31.93
C GLN A 265 -11.15 3.08 -31.94
N LEU A 266 -12.22 3.82 -31.63
CA LEU A 266 -12.19 5.29 -31.56
C LEU A 266 -11.72 5.84 -30.21
N TYR A 267 -11.24 4.98 -29.30
CA TYR A 267 -10.77 5.41 -27.98
C TYR A 267 -9.33 4.96 -27.73
N GLY A 268 -8.47 5.92 -27.37
CA GLY A 268 -7.12 5.72 -26.87
C GLY A 268 -7.08 5.54 -25.35
N GLY A 269 -5.96 5.03 -24.83
CA GLY A 269 -5.73 4.91 -23.38
C GLY A 269 -6.78 4.07 -22.63
N LYS A 270 -7.41 3.11 -23.33
CA LYS A 270 -8.48 2.29 -22.77
C LYS A 270 -7.97 1.51 -21.57
N ARG A 271 -8.80 1.41 -20.52
CA ARG A 271 -8.59 0.57 -19.34
C ARG A 271 -9.91 0.15 -18.74
N VAL A 272 -9.95 -1.01 -18.12
CA VAL A 272 -11.10 -1.40 -17.29
C VAL A 272 -11.02 -0.68 -15.95
N ALA A 273 -12.14 -0.12 -15.51
CA ALA A 273 -12.27 0.51 -14.20
C ALA A 273 -13.65 0.24 -13.60
N THR A 274 -13.77 0.45 -12.29
CA THR A 274 -15.05 0.50 -11.60
C THR A 274 -15.35 1.95 -11.23
N LEU A 275 -16.43 2.50 -11.76
CA LEU A 275 -16.86 3.85 -11.48
C LEU A 275 -17.49 3.88 -10.07
N PRO A 276 -17.01 4.72 -9.14
CA PRO A 276 -17.59 4.81 -7.80
C PRO A 276 -18.97 5.44 -7.85
N PRO A 277 -19.84 5.20 -6.83
CA PRO A 277 -21.07 5.95 -6.64
C PRO A 277 -20.81 7.47 -6.62
N GLY A 278 -21.69 8.24 -7.25
CA GLY A 278 -21.59 9.69 -7.38
C GLY A 278 -20.88 10.17 -8.64
N THR A 279 -20.37 9.27 -9.49
CA THR A 279 -19.79 9.64 -10.79
C THR A 279 -20.89 10.14 -11.72
N GLU A 280 -20.72 11.36 -12.22
CA GLU A 280 -21.66 12.00 -13.14
C GLU A 280 -21.15 11.92 -14.57
N MET A 281 -22.04 11.54 -15.47
CA MET A 281 -21.76 11.32 -16.87
C MET A 281 -22.91 11.88 -17.71
N ASP A 282 -22.65 12.25 -18.95
CA ASP A 282 -23.68 12.76 -19.85
C ASP A 282 -23.58 12.16 -21.26
N ARG A 283 -24.66 12.32 -22.03
CA ARG A 283 -24.78 11.78 -23.38
C ARG A 283 -25.77 12.58 -24.20
N TYR A 284 -25.51 12.69 -25.50
CA TYR A 284 -26.51 13.02 -26.52
C TYR A 284 -27.04 11.72 -27.15
N GLY A 285 -28.33 11.43 -27.01
CA GLY A 285 -29.00 10.27 -27.61
C GLY A 285 -29.55 9.23 -26.62
N ALA A 286 -30.15 8.18 -27.18
CA ALA A 286 -31.01 7.23 -26.48
C ALA A 286 -30.29 6.36 -25.43
N PRO A 287 -31.01 5.89 -24.38
CA PRO A 287 -30.47 5.04 -23.32
C PRO A 287 -30.25 3.57 -23.72
N SER A 288 -30.50 3.21 -24.99
CA SER A 288 -30.18 1.88 -25.53
C SER A 288 -28.67 1.64 -25.67
N GLY A 289 -27.87 2.72 -25.73
CA GLY A 289 -26.41 2.67 -25.71
C GLY A 289 -25.83 2.52 -24.31
N ASN A 290 -24.51 2.38 -24.23
CA ASN A 290 -23.75 2.28 -22.97
C ASN A 290 -22.54 3.22 -22.92
N THR A 291 -22.35 4.07 -23.93
CA THR A 291 -21.26 5.04 -24.00
C THR A 291 -21.73 6.39 -23.48
N LEU A 292 -21.01 6.94 -22.51
CA LEU A 292 -21.20 8.28 -21.96
C LEU A 292 -19.87 9.01 -21.86
N TYR A 293 -19.92 10.29 -21.55
CA TYR A 293 -18.73 11.11 -21.31
C TYR A 293 -18.77 11.66 -19.88
N ALA A 294 -17.62 12.04 -19.34
CA ALA A 294 -17.58 12.82 -18.10
C ALA A 294 -18.49 14.04 -18.25
N ALA A 295 -19.34 14.27 -17.25
CA ALA A 295 -20.37 15.27 -17.36
C ALA A 295 -19.78 16.65 -17.71
N ARG A 296 -20.45 17.35 -18.64
CA ARG A 296 -20.05 18.64 -19.20
C ARG A 296 -18.79 18.63 -20.06
N THR A 297 -18.34 17.46 -20.54
CA THR A 297 -17.32 17.39 -21.61
C THR A 297 -17.81 18.17 -22.84
N GLU A 298 -17.03 19.13 -23.35
CA GLU A 298 -17.44 19.88 -24.55
C GLU A 298 -17.60 18.95 -25.76
N PHE A 299 -18.52 19.28 -26.66
CA PHE A 299 -18.84 18.39 -27.79
C PHE A 299 -17.62 18.07 -28.67
N THR A 300 -16.75 19.06 -28.89
CA THR A 300 -15.47 18.93 -29.64
C THR A 300 -14.47 17.95 -29.01
N HIS A 301 -14.64 17.61 -27.73
CA HIS A 301 -13.80 16.64 -27.03
C HIS A 301 -14.40 15.22 -27.01
N ARG A 302 -15.55 15.01 -27.68
CA ARG A 302 -16.25 13.72 -27.73
C ARG A 302 -15.96 12.90 -28.98
N SER A 303 -15.50 13.55 -30.06
CA SER A 303 -15.26 12.94 -31.38
C SER A 303 -16.49 12.22 -31.94
N GLN A 304 -17.66 12.86 -31.81
CA GLN A 304 -18.95 12.34 -32.29
C GLN A 304 -19.39 13.08 -33.56
N PRO A 305 -20.17 12.46 -34.47
CA PRO A 305 -20.76 13.15 -35.62
C PRO A 305 -21.56 14.39 -35.20
N ALA A 306 -21.42 15.50 -35.94
CA ALA A 306 -22.04 16.78 -35.58
C ALA A 306 -23.58 16.73 -35.50
N GLU A 307 -24.22 15.80 -36.22
CA GLU A 307 -25.66 15.57 -36.17
C GLU A 307 -26.13 15.11 -34.79
N GLU A 308 -25.29 14.37 -34.05
CA GLU A 308 -25.62 13.84 -32.72
C GLU A 308 -25.79 14.95 -31.69
N GLN A 309 -25.21 16.13 -31.90
CA GLN A 309 -25.39 17.29 -31.03
C GLN A 309 -26.86 17.74 -30.93
N ARG A 310 -27.69 17.35 -31.91
CA ARG A 310 -29.13 17.65 -31.95
C ARG A 310 -29.97 16.61 -31.22
N PHE A 311 -29.39 15.49 -30.82
CA PHE A 311 -30.10 14.48 -30.05
C PHE A 311 -30.39 14.99 -28.65
N GLU A 312 -31.35 14.33 -27.99
CA GLU A 312 -31.72 14.67 -26.63
C GLU A 312 -30.52 14.50 -25.69
N TYR A 313 -30.30 15.49 -24.83
CA TYR A 313 -29.18 15.53 -23.90
C TYR A 313 -29.62 15.02 -22.53
N HIS A 314 -28.89 14.04 -22.02
CA HIS A 314 -29.19 13.36 -20.76
C HIS A 314 -27.97 13.39 -19.84
N VAL A 315 -28.21 13.49 -18.53
CA VAL A 315 -27.18 13.42 -17.49
C VAL A 315 -27.53 12.32 -16.51
N TYR A 316 -26.56 11.50 -16.17
CA TYR A 316 -26.71 10.34 -15.30
C TYR A 316 -25.71 10.39 -14.15
N ARG A 317 -26.08 9.79 -13.02
CA ARG A 317 -25.19 9.60 -11.87
C ARG A 317 -25.20 8.14 -11.44
N THR A 318 -24.03 7.60 -11.14
CA THR A 318 -23.92 6.27 -10.52
C THR A 318 -24.42 6.31 -9.07
N LEU A 319 -25.30 5.37 -8.70
CA LEU A 319 -25.71 5.14 -7.32
C LEU A 319 -24.98 3.95 -6.70
N ARG A 320 -24.49 3.04 -7.54
CA ARG A 320 -23.71 1.87 -7.18
C ARG A 320 -22.42 1.80 -8.00
N PRO A 321 -21.41 1.05 -7.57
CA PRO A 321 -20.24 0.80 -8.39
C PRO A 321 -20.63 0.15 -9.74
N VAL A 322 -20.22 0.74 -10.86
CA VAL A 322 -20.50 0.22 -12.21
C VAL A 322 -19.19 -0.03 -12.92
N ARG A 323 -19.02 -1.22 -13.49
CA ARG A 323 -17.80 -1.54 -14.25
C ARG A 323 -17.89 -0.92 -15.65
N ALA A 324 -16.78 -0.35 -16.11
CA ALA A 324 -16.72 0.36 -17.38
C ALA A 324 -15.33 0.25 -18.02
N ILE A 325 -15.27 0.47 -19.33
CA ILE A 325 -14.03 0.88 -19.99
C ILE A 325 -13.95 2.41 -19.91
N VAL A 326 -12.83 2.90 -19.40
CA VAL A 326 -12.47 4.32 -19.44
C VAL A 326 -11.49 4.52 -20.58
N GLY A 327 -11.73 5.50 -21.44
CA GLY A 327 -10.82 5.85 -22.52
C GLY A 327 -10.98 7.29 -22.96
N SER A 328 -10.06 7.75 -23.81
CA SER A 328 -10.13 9.08 -24.42
C SER A 328 -10.47 8.97 -25.89
N PRO A 329 -11.51 9.65 -26.39
CA PRO A 329 -11.83 9.66 -27.81
C PRO A 329 -10.63 10.18 -28.62
N ILE A 330 -10.24 9.47 -29.67
CA ILE A 330 -9.19 9.95 -30.59
C ILE A 330 -9.73 11.10 -31.45
N PRO A 331 -8.88 12.00 -31.97
CA PRO A 331 -9.32 13.03 -32.92
C PRO A 331 -10.00 12.38 -34.14
N TRP A 332 -11.26 12.74 -34.40
CA TRP A 332 -12.07 12.22 -35.50
C TRP A 332 -13.23 13.18 -35.79
N TYR A 333 -13.86 13.09 -36.97
CA TYR A 333 -14.96 14.00 -37.39
C TYR A 333 -14.63 15.50 -37.30
N ASP A 334 -13.38 15.89 -37.62
CA ASP A 334 -12.88 17.27 -37.47
C ASP A 334 -13.00 17.83 -36.04
N GLN A 335 -12.98 16.94 -35.04
CA GLN A 335 -13.00 17.27 -33.62
C GLN A 335 -11.70 16.89 -32.92
N ALA A 336 -11.39 17.65 -31.87
CA ALA A 336 -10.15 17.50 -31.10
C ALA A 336 -10.09 16.18 -30.30
N GLY A 337 -11.23 15.64 -29.85
CA GLY A 337 -11.24 14.47 -28.98
C GLY A 337 -10.57 14.75 -27.64
N GLY A 338 -10.01 13.73 -26.99
CA GLY A 338 -9.25 13.89 -25.75
C GLY A 338 -10.10 14.01 -24.48
N GLY A 339 -11.42 14.06 -24.58
CA GLY A 339 -12.33 13.98 -23.42
C GLY A 339 -12.21 12.65 -22.68
N THR A 340 -13.00 12.49 -21.61
CA THR A 340 -13.10 11.21 -20.88
C THR A 340 -14.40 10.52 -21.26
N ALA A 341 -14.31 9.34 -21.87
CA ALA A 341 -15.45 8.50 -22.22
C ALA A 341 -15.53 7.27 -21.30
N TYR A 342 -16.75 6.83 -21.05
CA TYR A 342 -17.10 5.66 -20.26
C TYR A 342 -17.99 4.75 -21.10
N VAL A 343 -17.53 3.52 -21.36
CA VAL A 343 -18.35 2.46 -21.96
C VAL A 343 -18.73 1.50 -20.85
N LEU A 344 -19.98 1.57 -20.39
CA LEU A 344 -20.48 0.82 -19.25
C LEU A 344 -20.69 -0.66 -19.58
N GLU A 345 -20.62 -1.54 -18.60
CA GLU A 345 -20.77 -3.00 -18.79
C GLU A 345 -22.13 -3.44 -19.35
N ARG A 346 -23.16 -2.58 -19.24
CA ARG A 346 -24.54 -2.79 -19.69
C ARG A 346 -25.12 -1.50 -20.27
N SER A 347 -26.24 -1.61 -20.97
CA SER A 347 -26.95 -0.42 -21.51
C SER A 347 -27.41 0.51 -20.38
N ILE A 348 -27.51 1.81 -20.68
CA ILE A 348 -28.01 2.82 -19.74
C ILE A 348 -29.42 2.44 -19.27
N ALA A 349 -30.28 1.95 -20.18
CA ALA A 349 -31.63 1.51 -19.86
C ALA A 349 -31.66 0.37 -18.82
N GLU A 350 -30.77 -0.62 -18.93
CA GLU A 350 -30.67 -1.72 -17.95
C GLU A 350 -30.17 -1.22 -16.59
N LEU A 351 -29.18 -0.33 -16.59
CA LEU A 351 -28.60 0.21 -15.37
C LEU A 351 -29.54 1.20 -14.65
N LEU A 352 -30.43 1.85 -15.38
CA LEU A 352 -31.54 2.62 -14.80
C LEU A 352 -32.57 1.67 -14.18
N ALA A 353 -32.91 0.57 -14.88
CA ALA A 353 -33.91 -0.38 -14.42
C ALA A 353 -33.52 -1.12 -13.12
N ASP A 354 -32.23 -1.41 -12.93
CA ASP A 354 -31.73 -2.07 -11.71
C ASP A 354 -31.28 -1.09 -10.60
N GLY A 355 -31.40 0.22 -10.85
CA GLY A 355 -31.06 1.28 -9.91
C GLY A 355 -29.56 1.52 -9.71
N SER A 356 -28.70 1.01 -10.59
CA SER A 356 -27.27 1.32 -10.58
C SER A 356 -26.98 2.74 -11.07
N LEU A 357 -27.81 3.26 -11.97
CA LEU A 357 -27.81 4.65 -12.43
C LEU A 357 -29.12 5.35 -12.06
N VAL A 358 -29.03 6.67 -11.98
CA VAL A 358 -30.20 7.57 -11.96
C VAL A 358 -29.97 8.70 -12.96
N GLU A 359 -31.02 9.11 -13.66
CA GLU A 359 -31.00 10.31 -14.48
C GLU A 359 -31.21 11.55 -13.59
N ILE A 360 -30.40 12.59 -13.82
CA ILE A 360 -30.43 13.85 -13.06
C ILE A 360 -30.65 15.03 -14.01
N PRO A 361 -31.28 16.13 -13.54
CA PRO A 361 -31.63 17.25 -14.42
C PRO A 361 -30.43 18.03 -14.95
N GLN A 362 -29.31 18.04 -14.22
CA GLN A 362 -28.07 18.71 -14.61
C GLN A 362 -26.87 18.17 -13.84
N ALA A 363 -25.69 18.29 -14.43
CA ALA A 363 -24.43 17.96 -13.79
C ALA A 363 -24.03 18.98 -12.72
N THR A 364 -23.41 18.49 -11.66
CA THR A 364 -22.84 19.27 -10.55
C THR A 364 -21.31 19.21 -10.50
N THR A 365 -20.69 18.23 -11.17
CA THR A 365 -19.23 18.09 -11.26
C THR A 365 -18.65 18.84 -12.46
N GLN A 366 -17.32 18.98 -12.48
CA GLN A 366 -16.57 19.43 -13.64
C GLN A 366 -15.81 18.25 -14.27
N PRO A 367 -15.70 18.20 -15.61
CA PRO A 367 -14.97 17.13 -16.27
C PRO A 367 -13.46 17.30 -16.02
N PRO A 368 -12.69 16.20 -16.06
CA PRO A 368 -11.23 16.28 -16.13
C PRO A 368 -10.78 17.09 -17.36
N PRO A 369 -9.61 17.76 -17.30
CA PRO A 369 -9.06 18.42 -18.48
C PRO A 369 -8.82 17.38 -19.60
N PRO A 370 -9.08 17.75 -20.87
CA PRO A 370 -8.87 16.85 -21.99
C PRO A 370 -7.39 16.46 -22.11
N ARG A 371 -7.15 15.20 -22.45
CA ARG A 371 -5.80 14.68 -22.71
C ARG A 371 -5.44 14.99 -24.18
N THR A 372 -4.35 15.74 -24.37
CA THR A 372 -3.77 16.04 -25.69
C THR A 372 -3.02 14.86 -26.28
#